data_AF-A0A3C1S8Z0-F1
#
_entry.id   AF-A0A3C1S8Z0-F1
#
_cell.length_a   1.000
_cell.length_b   1.000
_cell.length_c   1.000
_cell.angle_alpha   90.00
_cell.angle_beta   90.00
_cell.angle_gamma   90.00
#
_symmetry.space_group_name_H-M   'P 1'
#
loop_
_entity.id
_entity.type
_entity.pdbx_description
1 polymer ?
#
loop_
_entity_poly.entity_id
_entity_poly.type
_entity_poly.pdbx_seq_one_letter_code
_entity_poly.pdbx_strand_id
1 'polypeptide(L)'
;MMIDIHCHILPGLDDGASSLKQSLEMAKQALADGIRVIAATPHTVNSAYSNPIGEIRRQVAILRETLEDMDIPLEICPGSEV
;
A
#
# COMPACT_ATOMS: atom_id res chain seq x y z
N MET A 1 -18.46 -2.43 -5.42
CA MET A 1 -17.04 -2.02 -5.32
C MET A 1 -16.62 -2.25 -3.88
N MET A 2 -15.57 -3.05 -3.63
CA MET A 2 -15.06 -3.31 -2.29
C MET A 2 -13.83 -2.44 -2.02
N ILE A 3 -13.75 -1.93 -0.79
CA ILE A 3 -12.68 -1.05 -0.32
C ILE A 3 -12.02 -1.72 0.88
N ASP A 4 -10.71 -1.90 0.82
CA ASP A 4 -9.91 -2.29 1.99
C ASP A 4 -9.41 -1.01 2.68
N ILE A 5 -9.70 -0.90 3.97
CA ILE A 5 -9.38 0.29 4.77
C ILE A 5 -8.11 0.11 5.61
N HIS A 6 -7.48 -1.08 5.58
CA HIS A 6 -6.30 -1.36 6.37
C HIS A 6 -5.40 -2.39 5.68
N CYS A 7 -4.33 -1.92 5.06
CA CYS A 7 -3.39 -2.78 4.34
C CYS A 7 -1.97 -2.25 4.38
N HIS A 8 -1.01 -3.14 4.67
CA HIS A 8 0.42 -2.85 4.70
C HIS A 8 1.07 -3.14 3.34
N ILE A 9 0.51 -2.54 2.28
CA ILE A 9 0.92 -2.80 0.90
C ILE A 9 2.16 -2.00 0.46
N LEU A 10 2.61 -1.02 1.23
CA LEU A 10 3.73 -0.18 0.83
C LEU A 10 5.08 -0.90 1.03
N PRO A 11 5.94 -0.95 0.00
CA PRO A 11 7.15 -1.75 0.04
C PRO A 11 8.19 -1.18 1.02
N GLY A 12 8.63 -2.00 1.97
CA GLY A 12 9.79 -1.75 2.83
C GLY A 12 9.57 -0.73 3.94
N LEU A 13 8.32 -0.35 4.24
CA LEU A 13 8.02 0.61 5.31
C LEU A 13 7.83 -0.06 6.67
N ASP A 14 7.28 -1.26 6.71
CA ASP A 14 7.00 -1.99 7.93
C ASP A 14 7.04 -3.52 7.73
N ASP A 15 6.28 -4.26 8.52
CA ASP A 15 6.15 -5.71 8.49
C ASP A 15 5.19 -6.24 7.40
N GLY A 16 4.65 -5.38 6.56
CA GLY A 16 3.88 -5.75 5.38
C GLY A 16 4.73 -6.19 4.18
N ALA A 17 4.54 -5.52 3.04
CA ALA A 17 5.30 -5.82 1.84
C ALA A 17 6.79 -5.48 2.01
N SER A 18 7.69 -6.47 1.91
CA SER A 18 9.15 -6.27 2.00
C SER A 18 9.77 -5.71 0.71
N SER A 19 9.07 -5.75 -0.42
CA SER A 19 9.57 -5.34 -1.72
C SER A 19 8.46 -4.90 -2.66
N LEU A 20 8.82 -4.16 -3.72
CA LEU A 20 7.87 -3.77 -4.77
C LEU A 20 7.20 -5.00 -5.39
N LYS A 21 7.98 -6.06 -5.67
CA LYS A 21 7.44 -7.32 -6.19
C LYS A 21 6.34 -7.89 -5.30
N GLN A 22 6.55 -7.92 -3.98
CA GLN A 22 5.54 -8.41 -3.04
C GLN A 22 4.31 -7.49 -3.01
N SER A 23 4.50 -6.18 -3.09
CA SER A 23 3.40 -5.20 -3.15
C SER A 23 2.52 -5.42 -4.37
N LEU A 24 3.12 -5.72 -5.53
CA LEU A 24 2.41 -6.01 -6.77
C LEU A 24 1.62 -7.32 -6.70
N GLU A 25 2.17 -8.36 -6.07
CA GLU A 25 1.44 -9.61 -5.85
C GLU A 25 0.26 -9.41 -4.89
N MET A 26 0.42 -8.61 -3.83
CA MET A 26 -0.68 -8.21 -2.95
C MET A 26 -1.76 -7.44 -3.71
N ALA A 27 -1.38 -6.51 -4.58
CA ALA A 27 -2.33 -5.74 -5.40
C ALA A 27 -3.16 -6.64 -6.34
N LYS A 28 -2.52 -7.60 -7.01
CA LYS A 28 -3.20 -8.58 -7.87
C LYS A 28 -4.14 -9.48 -7.07
N GLN A 29 -3.72 -9.93 -5.89
CA GLN A 29 -4.55 -10.73 -5.00
C GLN A 29 -5.78 -9.94 -4.54
N ALA A 30 -5.60 -8.69 -4.11
CA ALA A 30 -6.71 -7.82 -3.72
C ALA A 30 -7.74 -7.64 -4.85
N LEU A 31 -7.29 -7.44 -6.09
CA LEU A 31 -8.18 -7.37 -7.26
C LEU A 31 -8.97 -8.66 -7.49
N ALA A 32 -8.30 -9.82 -7.34
CA ALA A 32 -8.91 -11.15 -7.45
C ALA A 32 -9.99 -11.36 -6.37
N ASP A 33 -9.77 -10.79 -5.18
CA ASP A 33 -10.73 -10.81 -4.06
C ASP A 33 -11.85 -9.76 -4.19
N GLY A 34 -11.84 -8.96 -5.27
CA GLY A 34 -12.89 -7.99 -5.58
C GLY A 34 -12.66 -6.58 -5.02
N ILE A 35 -11.54 -6.35 -4.34
CA ILE A 35 -11.11 -5.03 -3.85
C ILE A 35 -10.74 -4.15 -5.05
N ARG A 36 -11.08 -2.86 -4.97
CA ARG A 36 -10.76 -1.86 -6.01
C ARG A 36 -10.03 -0.64 -5.47
N VAL A 37 -10.14 -0.40 -4.17
CA VAL A 37 -9.50 0.71 -3.47
C VAL A 37 -8.89 0.16 -2.18
N ILE A 38 -7.65 0.55 -1.91
CA ILE A 38 -6.94 0.26 -0.65
C ILE A 38 -6.53 1.57 0.01
N ALA A 39 -6.83 1.73 1.30
CA ALA A 39 -6.11 2.67 2.14
C ALA A 39 -4.83 2.01 2.66
N ALA A 40 -3.67 2.48 2.22
CA ALA A 40 -2.39 1.97 2.68
C ALA A 40 -2.10 2.54 4.07
N THR A 41 -2.11 1.69 5.09
CA THR A 41 -2.03 2.09 6.51
C THR A 41 -0.80 1.48 7.19
N PRO A 42 0.43 1.80 6.76
CA PRO A 42 1.60 1.29 7.44
C PRO A 42 1.68 1.83 8.87
N HIS A 43 2.44 1.13 9.71
CA HIS A 43 2.76 1.59 11.05
C HIS A 43 3.42 2.98 11.01
N THR A 44 2.83 3.98 11.66
CA THR A 44 3.35 5.36 11.60
C THR A 44 4.41 5.64 12.65
N VAL A 45 4.13 5.32 13.92
CA VAL A 45 5.14 5.33 14.99
C VAL A 45 4.81 4.20 15.95
N ASN A 46 5.70 3.21 16.06
CA ASN A 46 5.65 2.21 17.12
C ASN A 46 7.08 1.90 17.61
N SER A 47 7.26 0.86 18.43
CA SER A 47 8.58 0.50 18.97
C SER A 47 9.61 0.06 17.91
N ALA A 48 9.15 -0.34 16.72
CA ALA A 48 9.98 -0.88 15.64
C ALA A 48 10.05 0.03 14.41
N TYR A 49 9.01 0.84 14.15
CA TYR A 49 8.85 1.62 12.92
C TYR A 49 8.56 3.09 13.20
N SER A 50 9.09 3.94 12.34
CA SER A 50 8.83 5.38 12.32
C SER A 50 8.73 5.81 10.86
N ASN A 51 7.49 5.89 10.36
CA ASN A 51 7.15 6.25 8.99
C ASN A 51 6.45 7.61 8.98
N PRO A 52 7.16 8.72 8.76
CA PRO A 52 6.55 10.04 8.66
C PRO A 52 5.51 10.10 7.54
N ILE A 53 4.43 10.85 7.74
CA ILE A 53 3.34 11.01 6.76
C ILE A 53 3.86 11.43 5.37
N GLY A 54 4.92 12.24 5.31
CA GLY A 54 5.55 12.64 4.04
C GLY A 54 6.14 11.45 3.26
N GLU A 55 6.76 10.49 3.95
CA GLU A 55 7.31 9.28 3.35
C GLU A 55 6.18 8.34 2.88
N ILE A 56 5.13 8.16 3.70
CA ILE A 56 3.96 7.37 3.32
C ILE A 56 3.33 7.92 2.03
N ARG A 57 3.10 9.24 1.95
CA ARG A 57 2.54 9.88 0.75
C ARG A 57 3.42 9.69 -0.48
N ARG A 58 4.74 9.79 -0.32
CA ARG A 58 5.70 9.58 -1.40
C ARG A 58 5.65 8.14 -1.91
N GLN A 59 5.65 7.16 -1.01
CA GLN A 59 5.58 5.74 -1.38
C GLN A 59 4.24 5.36 -2.02
N VAL A 60 3.13 5.94 -1.55
CA VAL A 60 1.83 5.79 -2.21
C VAL A 60 1.88 6.31 -3.64
N ALA A 61 2.46 7.49 -3.88
CA ALA A 61 2.57 8.04 -5.24
C ALA A 61 3.39 7.12 -6.16
N ILE A 62 4.55 6.63 -5.68
CA ILE A 62 5.41 5.70 -6.44
C ILE A 62 4.67 4.39 -6.75
N LEU A 63 3.98 3.81 -5.75
CA LEU A 63 3.24 2.57 -5.97
C LEU A 63 2.09 2.78 -6.95
N ARG A 64 1.34 3.90 -6.88
CA ARG A 64 0.29 4.22 -7.85
C ARG A 64 0.83 4.31 -9.28
N GLU A 65 1.93 5.03 -9.49
CA GLU A 65 2.60 5.12 -10.80
C GLU A 65 3.02 3.74 -11.32
N THR A 66 3.61 2.92 -10.45
CA THR A 66 4.01 1.55 -10.82
C THR A 66 2.81 0.66 -11.19
N LEU A 67 1.69 0.78 -10.45
CA LEU A 67 0.47 0.03 -10.75
C LEU A 67 -0.12 0.47 -12.10
N GLU A 68 -0.09 1.76 -12.40
CA GLU A 68 -0.53 2.33 -13.68
C GLU A 68 0.33 1.83 -14.85
N ASP A 69 1.66 1.90 -14.73
CA ASP A 69 2.61 1.38 -15.74
C ASP A 69 2.44 -0.12 -16.04
N MET A 70 1.87 -0.87 -15.09
CA MET A 70 1.64 -2.31 -15.20
C MET A 70 0.19 -2.69 -15.52
N ASP A 71 -0.67 -1.72 -15.84
CA ASP A 71 -2.10 -1.92 -16.10
C ASP A 71 -2.82 -2.65 -14.95
N ILE A 72 -2.47 -2.36 -13.70
CA ILE A 72 -3.10 -2.92 -12.50
C ILE A 72 -4.14 -1.91 -11.97
N PRO A 73 -5.46 -2.10 -12.19
CA PRO A 73 -6.49 -1.12 -11.91
C PRO A 73 -6.90 -1.10 -10.43
N LEU A 74 -5.94 -0.87 -9.54
CA LEU A 74 -6.13 -0.78 -8.09
C LEU A 74 -5.80 0.63 -7.61
N GLU A 75 -6.76 1.30 -6.99
CA GLU A 75 -6.54 2.61 -6.40
C GLU A 75 -5.92 2.50 -5.01
N ILE A 76 -4.83 3.24 -4.75
CA ILE A 76 -4.18 3.29 -3.44
C ILE A 76 -4.27 4.68 -2.84
N CYS A 77 -4.89 4.82 -1.68
CA CYS A 77 -4.98 6.07 -0.92
C CYS A 77 -4.01 6.04 0.28
N PRO A 78 -3.43 7.19 0.67
CA PRO A 78 -2.60 7.24 1.88
C PRO A 78 -3.47 7.10 3.13
N GLY A 79 -3.01 6.28 4.07
CA GLY A 79 -3.54 6.09 5.40
C GLY A 79 -2.39 5.91 6.41
N SER A 80 -2.73 5.53 7.63
CA SER A 80 -1.78 5.38 8.73
C SER A 80 -2.41 4.49 9.79
N GLU A 81 -1.64 3.54 10.31
CA GLU A 81 -1.97 2.85 11.57
C GLU A 81 -1.24 3.55 12.72
N VAL A 82 -1.97 3.85 13.80
CA VAL A 82 -1.55 4.63 14.97
C VAL A 82 -1.75 3.87 16.27
#